data_AF-A0A813GV92-F1
#
_entry.id   AF-A0A813GV92-F1
#
_cell.length_a   1.000
_cell.length_b   1.000
_cell.length_c   1.000
_cell.angle_alpha   90.00
_cell.angle_beta   90.00
_cell.angle_gamma   90.00
#
_symmetry.space_group_name_H-M   'P 1'
#
loop_
_entity.id
_entity.type
_entity.pdbx_description
1 polymer ?
#
loop_
_entity_poly.entity_id
_entity_poly.type
_entity_poly.pdbx_seq_one_letter_code
_entity_poly.pdbx_strand_id
1 'polypeptide(L)' 'MPVAEFDGNVDWGYTGAYPYAVEQAYGGPDAFKRFVNSCHLRGIAVLLDVVYNHLGPMDLPLWQFDGWSENGLGA' A
#
# COMPACT_ATOMS: atom_id res chain seq x y z
N MET A 1 10.09 0.98 -4.36
CA MET A 1 8.72 1.48 -4.60
C MET A 1 7.78 0.85 -3.59
N PRO A 2 6.71 1.53 -3.18
CA PRO A 2 5.73 0.98 -2.25
C PRO A 2 5.06 -0.28 -2.80
N VAL A 3 4.70 -1.19 -1.90
CA VAL A 3 4.01 -2.47 -2.23
C VAL A 3 2.64 -2.60 -1.56
N ALA A 4 2.22 -1.55 -0.84
CA ALA A 4 0.89 -1.46 -0.28
C ALA A 4 -0.15 -1.33 -1.41
N GLU A 5 -1.38 -1.77 -1.19
CA GLU A 5 -2.48 -1.64 -2.15
C GLU A 5 -2.72 -0.18 -2.53
N PHE A 6 -2.92 0.12 -3.81
CA PHE A 6 -3.19 1.47 -4.31
C PHE A 6 -4.19 1.45 -5.47
N ASP A 7 -4.83 2.59 -5.72
CA ASP A 7 -5.78 2.73 -6.83
C ASP A 7 -5.07 3.13 -8.14
N GLY A 8 -4.67 2.13 -8.93
CA GLY A 8 -4.21 2.31 -10.31
C GLY A 8 -2.75 2.74 -10.52
N ASN A 9 -2.28 2.72 -11.77
CA ASN A 9 -0.84 2.74 -12.11
C ASN A 9 -0.17 4.12 -12.24
N VAL A 10 -0.83 5.22 -11.88
CA VAL A 10 -0.43 6.57 -12.34
C VAL A 10 0.64 7.21 -11.46
N ASP A 11 0.77 6.79 -10.20
CA ASP A 11 1.62 7.41 -9.17
C ASP A 11 2.76 6.51 -8.69
N TRP A 12 2.90 5.33 -9.30
CA TRP A 12 3.86 4.29 -8.92
C TRP A 12 3.70 3.73 -7.50
N GLY A 13 2.48 3.76 -6.96
CA GLY A 13 2.11 3.21 -5.67
C GLY A 13 2.29 4.14 -4.48
N TYR A 14 2.55 5.43 -4.71
CA TYR A 14 2.75 6.41 -3.63
C TYR A 14 1.45 6.89 -2.96
N THR A 15 0.28 6.68 -3.57
CA THR A 15 -1.06 6.98 -3.05
C THR A 15 -1.68 5.69 -2.52
N GLY A 16 -1.03 5.10 -1.51
CA GLY A 16 -1.46 3.83 -0.91
C GLY A 16 -2.77 3.94 -0.13
N ALA A 17 -3.63 2.94 -0.31
CA ALA A 17 -4.94 2.80 0.33
C ALA A 17 -4.88 2.12 1.69
N TYR A 18 -4.27 0.93 1.72
CA TYR A 18 -4.23 0.07 2.89
C TYR A 18 -2.78 -0.33 3.18
N PRO A 19 -2.12 0.29 4.18
CA PRO A 19 -0.69 0.07 4.46
C PRO A 19 -0.28 -1.38 4.73
N TYR A 20 -1.25 -2.23 5.09
CA TYR A 20 -1.04 -3.64 5.43
C TYR A 20 -1.55 -4.63 4.37
N ALA A 21 -2.15 -4.15 3.28
CA ALA A 21 -2.54 -4.98 2.16
C ALA A 21 -1.45 -4.91 1.10
N VAL A 22 -0.97 -6.05 0.62
CA VAL A 22 -0.01 -6.10 -0.50
C VAL A 22 -0.78 -6.06 -1.81
N GLU A 23 -0.30 -5.22 -2.73
CA GLU A 23 -0.89 -4.99 -4.05
C GLU A 23 -1.26 -6.29 -4.78
N GLN A 24 -2.56 -6.44 -5.06
CA GLN A 24 -3.09 -7.64 -5.71
C GLN A 24 -2.61 -7.82 -7.15
N ALA A 25 -2.39 -6.73 -7.90
CA ALA A 25 -1.88 -6.81 -9.27
C ALA A 25 -0.50 -7.47 -9.37
N TYR A 26 0.27 -7.48 -8.27
CA TYR A 26 1.57 -8.15 -8.18
C TYR A 26 1.47 -9.62 -7.73
N GLY A 27 0.26 -10.16 -7.57
CA GLY A 27 -0.01 -11.50 -7.08
C GLY A 27 -0.19 -11.60 -5.56
N GLY A 28 -0.36 -10.45 -4.89
CA GLY A 28 -0.72 -10.36 -3.49
C GLY A 28 0.35 -10.85 -2.50
N PRO A 29 -0.02 -11.08 -1.23
CA PRO A 29 0.93 -11.32 -0.15
C PRO A 29 1.76 -12.59 -0.35
N ASP A 30 1.19 -13.64 -0.95
CA ASP A 30 1.91 -14.89 -1.15
C ASP A 30 2.92 -14.82 -2.30
N ALA A 31 2.63 -14.06 -3.37
CA ALA A 31 3.62 -13.79 -4.41
C ALA A 31 4.77 -12.94 -3.85
N PHE A 32 4.45 -11.93 -3.03
CA PHE A 32 5.47 -11.09 -2.40
C PHE A 32 6.39 -11.90 -1.47
N LYS A 33 5.85 -12.80 -0.63
CA LYS A 33 6.66 -13.73 0.18
C LYS A 33 7.59 -14.59 -0.68
N ARG A 34 7.10 -15.15 -1.79
CA ARG A 34 7.90 -15.96 -2.72
C ARG A 34 9.04 -15.15 -3.35
N PHE A 35 8.77 -13.90 -3.73
CA PHE A 35 9.75 -12.97 -4.26
C PHE A 35 10.86 -12.71 -3.23
N VAL A 36 10.49 -12.27 -2.02
CA VAL A 36 11.44 -11.98 -0.93
C VAL A 36 12.30 -13.20 -0.61
N ASN A 37 11.69 -14.38 -0.46
CA ASN A 37 12.42 -15.61 -0.20
C ASN A 37 13.42 -15.94 -1.33
N SER A 38 13.03 -15.75 -2.59
CA SER A 38 13.89 -15.99 -3.75
C SER A 38 15.08 -15.03 -3.82
N CYS A 39 14.90 -13.76 -3.44
CA CYS A 39 15.97 -12.77 -3.32
C CYS A 39 16.95 -13.17 -2.21
N HIS A 40 16.44 -13.50 -1.02
CA HIS A 40 17.27 -13.87 0.13
C HIS A 40 18.10 -15.14 -0.14
N LEU A 41 17.53 -16.16 -0.78
CA LEU A 41 18.27 -17.36 -1.20
C LEU A 41 19.44 -17.08 -2.16
N ARG A 42 19.44 -15.92 -2.82
CA ARG A 42 20.49 -15.45 -3.74
C ARG A 42 21.42 -14.42 -3.10
N GLY A 43 21.28 -14.14 -1.81
CA GLY A 43 22.07 -13.13 -1.12
C GLY A 43 21.71 -11.68 -1.51
N ILE A 44 20.51 -11.45 -2.04
CA ILE A 44 20.02 -10.12 -2.45
C ILE A 44 19.10 -9.58 -1.34
N ALA A 45 19.43 -8.41 -0.79
CA ALA A 45 18.56 -7.71 0.14
C ALA A 45 17.37 -7.07 -0.58
N VAL A 46 16.20 -7.06 0.08
CA VAL A 46 15.00 -6.34 -0.38
C VAL A 46 14.77 -5.13 0.50
N LEU A 47 14.68 -3.95 -0.13
CA LEU A 47 14.37 -2.68 0.53
C LEU A 47 12.98 -2.23 0.08
N LEU A 48 12.16 -1.77 1.02
CA LEU A 48 10.81 -1.28 0.75
C LEU A 48 10.73 0.22 1.01
N ASP A 49 10.15 0.94 0.06
CA ASP A 49 9.73 2.33 0.29
C ASP A 49 8.42 2.27 1.08
N VAL A 50 8.38 3.01 2.19
CA VAL A 50 7.19 3.10 3.05
C VAL A 50 6.59 4.49 2.95
N VAL A 51 5.27 4.56 2.88
CA VAL A 51 4.51 5.80 2.79
C VAL A 51 3.57 5.85 3.98
N TYR A 52 3.93 6.65 4.98
CA TYR A 52 3.11 6.88 6.18
C TYR A 52 2.68 8.33 6.33
N ASN A 53 3.11 9.20 5.43
CA ASN A 53 2.85 10.64 5.50
C ASN A 53 1.50 11.03 4.90
N HIS A 54 0.83 10.14 4.16
CA HIS A 54 -0.50 10.33 3.58
C HIS A 54 -1.09 8.97 3.15
N LEU A 55 -2.37 8.98 2.82
CA LEU A 55 -3.11 7.87 2.24
C LEU A 55 -3.92 8.37 1.03
N GLY A 56 -4.44 7.46 0.23
CA GLY A 56 -5.48 7.77 -0.75
C GLY A 56 -6.08 6.50 -1.34
N PRO A 57 -7.22 6.54 -2.04
CA PRO A 57 -7.97 7.72 -2.51
C PRO A 57 -8.75 8.50 -1.42
N MET A 58 -9.36 9.62 -1.80
CA MET A 58 -10.11 10.51 -0.90
C MET A 58 -11.39 9.87 -0.33
N ASP A 59 -11.91 8.84 -0.97
CA ASP A 59 -13.11 8.10 -0.55
C ASP A 59 -12.77 6.85 0.30
N LEU A 60 -11.54 6.72 0.79
CA LEU A 60 -11.17 5.66 1.73
C LEU A 60 -12.04 5.73 3.00
N PRO A 61 -12.68 4.62 3.41
CA PRO A 61 -13.40 4.56 4.68
C PRO A 61 -12.53 4.88 5.91
N LEU A 62 -11.21 4.75 5.78
CA LEU A 62 -10.26 5.04 6.86
C LEU A 62 -10.24 6.52 7.26
N TRP A 63 -10.62 7.44 6.36
CA TRP A 63 -10.71 8.87 6.67
C TRP A 63 -11.79 9.20 7.71
N GLN A 64 -12.82 8.35 7.80
CA GLN A 64 -13.95 8.49 8.74
C GLN A 64 -14.08 7.25 9.63
N PHE A 65 -12.94 6.68 10.05
CA PHE A 65 -12.89 5.41 10.78
C PHE A 65 -13.80 5.36 12.02
N ASP A 66 -13.93 6.47 12.74
CA ASP A 66 -14.77 6.62 13.94
C ASP A 66 -16.08 7.42 13.68
N GLY A 67 -16.35 7.76 12.42
CA GLY A 67 -17.50 8.54 12.00
C GLY A 67 -17.33 10.06 12.06
N TRP A 68 -16.15 10.59 12.41
CA TRP A 68 -15.89 12.02 12.32
C TRP A 68 -15.83 12.51 10.86
N SER A 69 -16.31 13.73 10.60
CA SER A 69 -16.24 14.36 9.28
C SER A 69 -16.28 15.88 9.32
N GLU A 70 -15.64 16.54 8.35
CA GLU A 70 -15.76 17.98 8.08
C GLU A 70 -16.10 18.20 6.59
N ASN A 71 -17.13 18.99 6.30
CA ASN A 71 -17.63 19.21 4.92
C ASN A 71 -17.94 17.93 4.13
N GLY A 72 -18.27 16.82 4.82
CA GLY A 72 -18.55 15.52 4.20
C GLY A 72 -17.30 14.71 3.84
N LEU A 73 -16.10 15.16 4.22
CA LEU A 73 -14.84 14.43 4.08
C LEU A 73 -14.34 13.99 5.46
N GLY A 74 -13.43 13.02 5.49
CA GLY A 74 -12.69 12.70 6.71
C GLY A 74 -11.44 13.56 6.87
N ALA A 75 -10.63 13.25 7.89
CA ALA A 75 -9.44 14.03 8.27
C ALA A 75 -8.33 14.01 7.20
#